data_AF-A0A9E6PY76-F1
#
_entry.id   AF-A0A9E6PY76-F1
#
_cell.length_a   1.000
_cell.length_b   1.000
_cell.length_c   1.000
_cell.angle_alpha   90.00
_cell.angle_beta   90.00
_cell.angle_gamma   90.00
#
_symmetry.space_group_name_H-M   'P 1'
#
loop_
_entity.id
_entity.type
_entity.pdbx_description
1 polymer ?
#
loop_
_entity_poly.entity_id
_entity_poly.type
_entity_poly.pdbx_seq_one_letter_code
_entity_poly.pdbx_strand_id
1 'polypeptide(L)'
;MYARIQNDEEVWVDTRRAPFVSSVTLEPVTPVHLDETHFALDRENVHRDANYSLDVWHLRFVNPNYRIAANRHLKHPGVDYFRIKTDGHVSTTPVGNPQYITKVYTLHAFDVGTQPHWVSLDRKYQQTLTAKPDTMTLLRARLTIHRKVVINEQFDSIWAVIDQHGNEHLIKFLPEENSSAIRFTTQL
;
A
#
# COMPACT_ATOMS: atom_id res chain seq x y z
N MET A 1 3.73 -0.80 50.77
CA MET A 1 3.53 -2.06 50.04
C MET A 1 4.65 -3.00 50.50
N TYR A 2 4.32 -4.08 51.21
CA TYR A 2 5.31 -5.05 51.71
C TYR A 2 5.12 -6.37 50.94
N ALA A 3 6.21 -6.96 50.46
CA ALA A 3 6.20 -8.29 49.86
C ALA A 3 6.82 -9.29 50.84
N ARG A 4 6.11 -10.40 51.09
CA ARG A 4 6.61 -11.55 51.85
C ARG A 4 6.99 -12.66 50.86
N ILE A 5 8.13 -13.27 51.08
CA ILE A 5 8.59 -14.45 50.33
C ILE A 5 8.77 -15.57 51.36
N GLN A 6 8.22 -16.74 51.06
CA GLN A 6 8.37 -17.97 51.84
C GLN A 6 9.30 -18.91 51.06
N ASN A 7 10.30 -19.47 51.74
CA ASN A 7 11.11 -20.57 51.20
C ASN A 7 10.68 -21.88 51.88
N ASP A 8 10.97 -23.02 51.26
CA ASP A 8 10.42 -24.35 51.61
C ASP A 8 10.83 -24.88 53.01
N GLU A 9 11.61 -24.12 53.78
CA GLU A 9 12.04 -24.43 55.16
C GLU A 9 11.34 -23.58 56.24
N GLU A 10 10.22 -22.91 55.93
CA GLU A 10 9.38 -22.14 56.88
C GLU A 10 10.10 -21.00 57.67
N VAL A 11 11.20 -20.45 57.16
CA VAL A 11 11.85 -19.27 57.76
C VAL A 11 11.42 -17.99 57.04
N TRP A 12 10.79 -17.07 57.79
CA TRP A 12 10.40 -15.74 57.28
C TRP A 12 11.58 -14.77 57.34
N VAL A 13 11.96 -14.18 56.19
CA VAL A 13 12.96 -13.11 56.12
C VAL A 13 12.32 -11.84 55.59
N ASP A 14 12.19 -10.82 56.44
CA ASP A 14 11.71 -9.49 56.04
C ASP A 14 12.87 -8.69 55.43
N THR A 15 12.96 -8.66 54.09
CA THR A 15 13.92 -7.81 53.37
C THR A 15 13.29 -6.48 52.96
N ARG A 16 13.86 -5.36 53.43
CA ARG A 16 13.43 -3.99 53.07
C ARG A 16 13.87 -3.54 51.67
N ARG A 17 14.37 -4.45 50.82
CA ARG A 17 14.78 -4.17 49.44
C ARG A 17 14.26 -5.28 48.53
N ALA A 18 13.53 -4.89 47.49
CA ALA A 18 13.14 -5.81 46.43
C ALA A 18 14.41 -6.44 45.83
N PRO A 19 14.56 -7.79 45.80
CA PRO A 19 15.79 -8.45 45.36
C PRO A 19 15.97 -8.47 43.83
N PHE A 20 15.05 -7.90 43.06
CA PHE A 20 15.11 -7.91 41.60
C PHE A 20 15.15 -6.49 41.06
N VAL A 21 16.30 -6.09 40.52
CA VAL A 21 16.43 -4.94 39.62
C VAL A 21 16.54 -5.54 38.22
N SER A 22 15.42 -5.69 37.51
CA SER A 22 15.46 -6.07 36.11
C SER A 22 15.78 -4.83 35.27
N SER A 23 16.94 -4.80 34.63
CA SER A 23 17.27 -3.80 33.62
C SER A 23 17.01 -4.41 32.24
N VAL A 24 16.11 -3.81 31.46
CA VAL A 24 15.95 -4.11 30.04
C VAL A 24 16.87 -3.16 29.28
N THR A 25 17.95 -3.70 28.73
CA THR A 25 18.78 -2.95 27.78
C THR A 25 18.18 -3.13 26.40
N LEU A 26 17.63 -2.05 25.84
CA LEU A 26 17.21 -2.01 24.44
C LEU A 26 18.43 -1.63 23.60
N GLU A 27 18.99 -2.60 22.90
CA GLU A 27 20.04 -2.34 21.92
C GLU A 27 19.40 -1.89 20.61
N PRO A 28 19.84 -0.76 20.01
CA PRO A 28 19.33 -0.33 18.73
C PRO A 28 19.83 -1.28 17.64
N VAL A 29 18.93 -2.10 17.11
CA VAL A 29 19.18 -2.87 15.89
C VAL A 29 19.02 -1.92 14.71
N THR A 30 20.06 -1.74 13.90
CA THR A 30 19.94 -1.00 12.64
C THR A 30 18.92 -1.70 11.75
N PRO A 31 17.85 -1.02 11.30
CA PRO A 31 16.87 -1.61 10.41
C PRO A 31 17.57 -2.13 9.14
N VAL A 32 17.22 -3.35 8.73
CA VAL A 32 17.69 -3.88 7.46
C VAL A 32 16.90 -3.19 6.36
N HIS A 33 17.57 -2.43 5.49
CA HIS A 33 16.96 -1.84 4.30
C HIS A 33 17.21 -2.73 3.09
N LEU A 34 16.14 -3.17 2.46
CA LEU A 34 16.19 -3.99 1.26
C LEU A 34 15.98 -3.11 0.02
N ASP A 35 16.76 -3.38 -1.03
CA ASP A 35 16.64 -2.71 -2.32
C ASP A 35 15.52 -3.29 -3.20
N GLU A 36 15.32 -2.74 -4.40
CA GLU A 36 14.25 -3.17 -5.30
C GLU A 36 14.33 -4.65 -5.69
N THR A 37 15.52 -5.26 -5.65
CA THR A 37 15.72 -6.66 -6.08
C THR A 37 15.05 -7.67 -5.16
N HIS A 38 14.69 -7.24 -3.95
CA HIS A 38 14.00 -8.05 -2.95
C HIS A 38 12.48 -8.02 -3.09
N PHE A 39 11.95 -7.20 -4.00
CA PHE A 39 10.51 -7.03 -4.22
C PHE A 39 10.09 -7.43 -5.62
N ALA A 40 8.84 -7.86 -5.76
CA ALA A 40 8.23 -8.17 -7.04
C ALA A 40 6.79 -7.65 -7.09
N LEU A 41 6.34 -7.33 -8.30
CA LEU A 41 4.95 -7.00 -8.61
C LEU A 41 4.32 -8.10 -9.46
N ASP A 42 3.36 -8.81 -8.89
CA ASP A 42 2.56 -9.79 -9.63
C ASP A 42 1.27 -9.15 -10.12
N ARG A 43 0.98 -9.28 -11.41
CA ARG A 43 -0.24 -8.75 -12.02
C ARG A 43 -1.37 -9.78 -11.97
N GLU A 44 -2.58 -9.34 -11.64
CA GLU A 44 -3.80 -10.13 -11.85
C GLU A 44 -4.51 -9.79 -13.16
N ASN A 45 -5.45 -10.65 -13.55
CA ASN A 45 -6.25 -10.45 -14.75
C ASN A 45 -6.96 -9.10 -14.73
N VAL A 46 -6.91 -8.43 -15.88
CA VAL A 46 -7.50 -7.11 -16.07
C VAL A 46 -9.02 -7.23 -16.10
N HIS A 47 -9.70 -6.50 -15.23
CA HIS A 47 -11.15 -6.32 -15.36
C HIS A 47 -11.43 -5.16 -16.31
N ARG A 48 -12.25 -5.38 -17.33
CA ARG A 48 -12.62 -4.38 -18.33
C ARG A 48 -14.14 -4.24 -18.40
N ASP A 49 -14.58 -3.00 -18.27
CA ASP A 49 -15.93 -2.53 -18.55
C ASP A 49 -15.84 -1.52 -19.72
N ALA A 50 -16.97 -1.13 -20.33
CA ALA A 50 -17.05 -0.14 -21.38
C ALA A 50 -16.33 1.18 -21.01
N ASN A 51 -16.48 1.63 -19.75
CA ASN A 51 -15.87 2.89 -19.29
C ASN A 51 -14.69 2.69 -18.35
N TYR A 52 -14.47 1.49 -17.83
CA TYR A 52 -13.45 1.22 -16.81
C TYR A 52 -12.44 0.16 -17.27
N SER A 53 -11.18 0.37 -16.92
CA SER A 53 -10.15 -0.68 -17.00
C SER A 53 -9.42 -0.72 -15.67
N LEU A 54 -9.43 -1.87 -15.02
CA LEU A 54 -8.83 -2.09 -13.71
C LEU A 54 -7.72 -3.12 -13.83
N ASP A 55 -6.51 -2.71 -13.43
CA ASP A 55 -5.34 -3.58 -13.34
C ASP A 55 -4.97 -3.72 -11.86
N VAL A 56 -5.15 -4.93 -11.30
CA VAL A 56 -4.77 -5.24 -9.91
C VAL A 56 -3.37 -5.82 -9.89
N TRP A 57 -2.57 -5.38 -8.93
CA TRP A 57 -1.20 -5.81 -8.73
C TRP A 57 -0.96 -6.13 -7.26
N HIS A 58 -0.02 -7.03 -7.01
CA HIS A 58 0.41 -7.42 -5.67
C HIS A 58 1.90 -7.18 -5.54
N LEU A 59 2.28 -6.29 -4.63
CA LEU A 59 3.66 -6.19 -4.19
C LEU A 59 3.92 -7.29 -3.17
N ARG A 60 5.02 -8.01 -3.36
CA ARG A 60 5.50 -9.04 -2.42
C ARG A 60 7.02 -9.04 -2.33
N PHE A 61 7.53 -9.77 -1.34
CA PHE A 61 8.95 -10.14 -1.34
C PHE A 61 9.23 -11.25 -2.37
N VAL A 62 10.42 -11.20 -2.98
CA VAL A 62 10.92 -12.25 -3.86
C VAL A 62 11.26 -13.50 -3.06
N ASN A 63 11.90 -13.32 -1.89
CA ASN A 63 12.23 -14.40 -0.99
C ASN A 63 10.96 -14.86 -0.24
N PRO A 64 10.55 -16.13 -0.35
CA PRO A 64 9.33 -16.64 0.26
C PRO A 64 9.37 -16.68 1.81
N ASN A 65 10.54 -16.53 2.42
CA ASN A 65 10.67 -16.43 3.88
C ASN A 65 10.35 -15.04 4.43
N TYR A 66 10.21 -14.04 3.56
CA TYR A 66 9.80 -12.70 3.94
C TYR A 66 8.35 -12.47 3.57
N ARG A 67 7.65 -11.73 4.42
CA ARG A 67 6.26 -11.34 4.23
C ARG A 67 6.05 -9.87 4.55
N ILE A 68 5.11 -9.26 3.84
CA ILE A 68 4.64 -7.94 4.20
C ILE A 68 3.64 -8.10 5.35
N ALA A 69 3.99 -7.56 6.52
CA ALA A 69 3.16 -7.62 7.72
C ALA A 69 2.21 -6.44 7.83
N ALA A 70 2.63 -5.25 7.37
CA ALA A 70 1.85 -4.04 7.38
C ALA A 70 2.37 -3.04 6.35
N ASN A 71 1.61 -1.98 6.14
CA ASN A 71 2.02 -0.83 5.34
C ASN A 71 1.44 0.46 5.92
N ARG A 72 2.07 1.59 5.62
CA ARG A 72 1.57 2.93 5.95
C ARG A 72 1.87 3.92 4.84
N HIS A 73 0.96 4.86 4.63
CA HIS A 73 1.16 5.94 3.68
C HIS A 73 1.94 7.10 4.33
N LEU A 74 2.90 7.68 3.62
CA LEU A 74 3.78 8.71 4.17
C LEU A 74 3.41 10.15 3.78
N LYS A 75 2.57 10.38 2.76
CA LYS A 75 2.36 11.74 2.23
C LYS A 75 0.97 12.37 2.42
N HIS A 76 -0.06 11.67 2.88
CA HIS A 76 -1.40 12.22 3.17
C HIS A 76 -2.26 11.19 3.91
N PRO A 77 -2.66 11.44 5.17
CA PRO A 77 -3.72 10.68 5.82
C PRO A 77 -5.05 10.93 5.09
N GLY A 78 -5.75 9.87 4.65
CA GLY A 78 -7.14 9.95 4.19
C GLY A 78 -7.38 10.29 2.71
N VAL A 79 -6.38 10.15 1.84
CA VAL A 79 -6.56 10.30 0.38
C VAL A 79 -6.10 9.02 -0.30
N ASP A 80 -7.04 8.26 -0.86
CA ASP A 80 -6.78 6.95 -1.50
C ASP A 80 -6.13 7.06 -2.90
N TYR A 81 -5.76 8.27 -3.34
CA TYR A 81 -5.50 8.57 -4.75
C TYR A 81 -4.15 9.28 -4.95
N PHE A 82 -3.24 8.72 -5.77
CA PHE A 82 -1.88 9.29 -5.87
C PHE A 82 -1.43 9.73 -7.26
N ARG A 83 -2.15 9.44 -8.34
CA ARG A 83 -1.86 10.09 -9.63
C ARG A 83 -3.13 10.23 -10.44
N ILE A 84 -3.51 11.45 -10.81
CA ILE A 84 -4.61 11.70 -11.73
C ILE A 84 -4.01 12.25 -13.03
N LYS A 85 -3.88 11.39 -14.05
CA LYS A 85 -3.50 11.82 -15.40
C LYS A 85 -4.74 11.87 -16.27
N THR A 86 -4.89 12.95 -17.02
CA THR A 86 -5.96 13.11 -18.00
C THR A 86 -5.40 13.09 -19.43
N ASP A 87 -5.81 12.11 -20.24
CA ASP A 87 -5.54 12.07 -21.68
C ASP A 87 -6.84 12.34 -22.45
N GLY A 88 -6.92 13.46 -23.17
CA GLY A 88 -8.09 13.86 -23.95
C GLY A 88 -7.91 13.67 -25.46
N HIS A 89 -8.89 13.09 -26.14
CA HIS A 89 -8.96 13.03 -27.59
C HIS A 89 -10.35 13.49 -28.07
N VAL A 90 -10.41 14.11 -29.26
CA VAL A 90 -11.67 14.52 -29.90
C VAL A 90 -11.99 13.51 -30.98
N SER A 91 -13.10 12.79 -30.83
CA SER A 91 -13.67 11.95 -31.88
C SER A 91 -14.85 12.67 -32.53
N THR A 92 -15.07 12.48 -33.83
CA THR A 92 -16.26 12.99 -34.52
C THR A 92 -17.32 11.90 -34.59
N THR A 93 -18.55 12.23 -34.19
CA THR A 93 -19.70 11.34 -34.41
C THR A 93 -20.01 11.20 -35.90
N PRO A 94 -20.74 10.16 -36.32
CA PRO A 94 -21.22 10.01 -37.71
C PRO A 94 -22.03 11.22 -38.22
N VAL A 95 -22.57 12.05 -37.30
CA VAL A 95 -23.39 13.23 -37.59
C VAL A 95 -22.58 14.55 -37.50
N GLY A 96 -21.24 14.46 -37.41
CA GLY A 96 -20.34 15.64 -37.42
C GLY A 96 -20.19 16.36 -36.07
N ASN A 97 -20.84 15.91 -35.00
CA ASN A 97 -20.69 16.53 -33.68
C ASN A 97 -19.39 16.06 -33.01
N PRO A 98 -18.57 16.97 -32.43
CA PRO A 98 -17.38 16.61 -31.68
C PRO A 98 -17.75 15.94 -30.36
N GLN A 99 -17.19 14.75 -30.12
CA GLN A 99 -17.24 14.04 -28.86
C GLN A 99 -15.86 14.07 -28.20
N TYR A 100 -15.79 14.69 -27.03
CA TYR A 100 -14.60 14.65 -26.20
C TYR A 100 -14.55 13.33 -25.45
N ILE A 101 -13.48 12.57 -25.64
CA ILE A 101 -13.20 11.36 -24.87
C ILE A 101 -11.99 11.67 -23.98
N THR A 102 -12.21 11.62 -22.68
CA THR A 102 -11.20 11.89 -21.67
C THR A 102 -10.92 10.64 -20.86
N LYS A 103 -9.66 10.23 -20.77
CA LYS A 103 -9.20 9.10 -19.96
C LYS A 103 -8.53 9.61 -18.70
N VAL A 104 -9.03 9.20 -17.55
CA VAL A 104 -8.50 9.53 -16.23
C VAL A 104 -7.87 8.29 -15.63
N TYR A 105 -6.57 8.33 -15.35
CA TYR A 105 -5.84 7.23 -14.70
C TYR A 105 -5.66 7.53 -13.22
N THR A 106 -5.84 6.53 -12.37
CA THR A 106 -5.60 6.57 -10.92
C THR A 106 -4.79 5.35 -10.47
N LEU A 107 -3.94 5.55 -9.46
CA LEU A 107 -3.19 4.50 -8.77
C LEU A 107 -3.58 4.54 -7.29
N HIS A 108 -3.92 3.36 -6.78
CA HIS A 108 -4.37 3.10 -5.41
C HIS A 108 -3.51 2.03 -4.79
N ALA A 109 -3.34 2.12 -3.49
CA ALA A 109 -2.59 1.21 -2.66
C ALA A 109 -3.41 0.98 -1.39
N PHE A 110 -3.51 -0.28 -0.96
CA PHE A 110 -4.41 -0.68 0.10
C PHE A 110 -3.67 -1.30 1.27
N ASP A 111 -4.29 -1.22 2.44
CA ASP A 111 -3.77 -1.81 3.67
C ASP A 111 -3.70 -3.34 3.58
N VAL A 112 -2.59 -3.88 4.08
CA VAL A 112 -2.31 -5.32 4.10
C VAL A 112 -3.28 -6.02 5.06
N GLY A 113 -3.78 -7.19 4.65
CA GLY A 113 -4.67 -8.04 5.47
C GLY A 113 -6.15 -7.62 5.48
N THR A 114 -6.49 -6.46 4.95
CA THR A 114 -7.89 -6.03 4.77
C THR A 114 -8.33 -6.29 3.33
N GLN A 115 -9.56 -6.77 3.13
CA GLN A 115 -10.11 -6.92 1.79
C GLN A 115 -10.30 -5.53 1.15
N PRO A 116 -9.61 -5.21 0.03
CA PRO A 116 -9.74 -3.90 -0.57
C PRO A 116 -11.09 -3.71 -1.25
N HIS A 117 -11.70 -2.56 -0.96
CA HIS A 117 -12.88 -2.08 -1.68
C HIS A 117 -12.53 -0.80 -2.42
N TRP A 118 -12.77 -0.80 -3.73
CA TRP A 118 -12.52 0.36 -4.57
C TRP A 118 -13.83 0.93 -5.10
N VAL A 119 -13.91 2.26 -5.11
CA VAL A 119 -15.01 3.03 -5.68
C VAL A 119 -14.45 3.98 -6.73
N SER A 120 -15.09 4.00 -7.90
CA SER A 120 -14.71 4.88 -8.99
C SER A 120 -14.84 6.36 -8.62
N LEU A 121 -14.08 7.22 -9.30
CA LEU A 121 -14.13 8.68 -9.08
C LEU A 121 -15.54 9.27 -9.26
N ASP A 122 -16.32 8.73 -10.20
CA ASP A 122 -17.71 9.13 -10.43
C ASP A 122 -18.72 8.39 -9.55
N ARG A 123 -18.24 7.51 -8.65
CA ARG A 123 -19.00 6.70 -7.68
C ARG A 123 -20.05 5.77 -8.30
N LYS A 124 -20.01 5.53 -9.60
CA LYS A 124 -20.95 4.66 -10.33
C LYS A 124 -20.52 3.21 -10.36
N TYR A 125 -19.24 2.94 -10.15
CA TYR A 125 -18.67 1.62 -10.23
C TYR A 125 -17.93 1.29 -8.93
N GLN A 126 -18.16 0.09 -8.42
CA GLN A 126 -17.55 -0.38 -7.19
C GLN A 126 -17.06 -1.81 -7.40
N GLN A 127 -15.90 -2.13 -6.84
CA GLN A 127 -15.29 -3.44 -6.98
C GLN A 127 -14.65 -3.85 -5.66
N THR A 128 -14.92 -5.08 -5.24
CA THR A 128 -14.12 -5.75 -4.22
C THR A 128 -12.95 -6.43 -4.93
N LEU A 129 -11.73 -6.10 -4.53
CA LEU A 129 -10.49 -6.67 -5.10
C LEU A 129 -10.05 -7.84 -4.25
N THR A 130 -9.39 -8.83 -4.85
CA THR A 130 -8.83 -9.97 -4.12
C THR A 130 -7.67 -9.51 -3.23
N ALA A 131 -7.72 -9.78 -1.93
CA ALA A 131 -6.55 -9.67 -1.06
C ALA A 131 -5.73 -10.97 -1.14
N LYS A 132 -4.40 -10.85 -1.25
CA LYS A 132 -3.48 -12.00 -1.11
C LYS A 132 -2.70 -11.91 0.19
N PRO A 133 -2.50 -13.03 0.90
CA PRO A 133 -1.70 -13.04 2.12
C PRO A 133 -0.28 -12.57 1.83
N ASP A 134 0.36 -11.93 2.81
CA ASP A 134 1.76 -11.50 2.76
C ASP A 134 2.11 -10.51 1.63
N THR A 135 1.10 -9.95 0.97
CA THR A 135 1.24 -8.98 -0.13
C THR A 135 0.52 -7.67 0.18
N MET A 136 0.99 -6.60 -0.44
CA MET A 136 0.28 -5.33 -0.50
C MET A 136 -0.46 -5.23 -1.84
N THR A 137 -1.75 -4.91 -1.78
CA THR A 137 -2.58 -4.80 -2.99
C THR A 137 -2.52 -3.40 -3.56
N LEU A 138 -2.40 -3.32 -4.88
CA LEU A 138 -2.34 -2.09 -5.67
C LEU A 138 -3.39 -2.16 -6.77
N LEU A 139 -4.02 -1.05 -7.08
CA LEU A 139 -4.96 -0.94 -8.20
C LEU A 139 -4.60 0.25 -9.08
N ARG A 140 -4.42 -0.02 -10.36
CA ARG A 140 -4.43 1.02 -11.39
C ARG A 140 -5.78 1.01 -12.10
N ALA A 141 -6.52 2.11 -11.99
CA ALA A 141 -7.83 2.26 -12.62
C ALA A 141 -7.81 3.34 -13.69
N ARG A 142 -8.37 3.05 -14.86
CA ARG A 142 -8.63 4.00 -15.95
C ARG A 142 -10.13 4.18 -16.11
N LEU A 143 -10.60 5.42 -15.94
CA LEU A 143 -11.97 5.85 -16.25
C LEU A 143 -11.99 6.57 -17.61
N THR A 144 -12.95 6.24 -18.47
CA THR A 144 -13.21 6.93 -19.73
C THR A 144 -14.48 7.77 -19.60
N ILE A 145 -14.41 9.05 -19.94
CA ILE A 145 -15.52 10.01 -19.81
C ILE A 145 -15.76 10.67 -21.16
N HIS A 146 -17.01 10.76 -21.59
CA HIS A 146 -17.40 11.41 -22.85
C HIS A 146 -17.68 12.92 -22.68
N ARG A 147 -16.78 13.63 -21.99
CA ARG A 147 -16.82 15.09 -21.85
C ARG A 147 -15.40 15.61 -21.64
N LYS A 148 -15.15 16.88 -21.97
CA LYS A 148 -13.87 17.53 -21.68
C LYS A 148 -13.69 17.66 -20.17
N VAL A 149 -12.72 16.95 -19.62
CA VAL A 149 -12.25 17.10 -18.23
C VAL A 149 -10.75 17.38 -18.27
N VAL A 150 -10.27 18.26 -17.41
CA VAL A 150 -8.84 18.50 -17.21
C VAL A 150 -8.57 18.40 -15.73
N ILE A 151 -7.98 17.28 -15.31
CA ILE A 151 -7.45 17.09 -13.96
C ILE A 151 -5.97 16.74 -14.14
N ASN A 152 -5.09 17.60 -13.62
CA ASN A 152 -3.65 17.38 -13.69
C ASN A 152 -3.06 17.58 -12.29
N GLU A 153 -3.22 16.54 -11.48
CA GLU A 153 -2.66 16.49 -10.13
C GLU A 153 -1.79 15.25 -10.02
N GLN A 154 -0.53 15.47 -9.65
CA GLN A 154 0.48 14.43 -9.54
C GLN A 154 1.02 14.44 -8.12
N PHE A 155 0.89 13.30 -7.44
CA PHE A 155 1.47 13.08 -6.13
C PHE A 155 2.42 11.88 -6.22
N ASP A 156 3.45 11.89 -5.39
CA ASP A 156 4.29 10.71 -5.26
C ASP A 156 3.56 9.67 -4.41
N SER A 157 3.34 8.47 -4.95
CA SER A 157 2.80 7.34 -4.20
C SER A 157 3.92 6.65 -3.40
N ILE A 158 4.24 7.16 -2.21
CA ILE A 158 5.31 6.63 -1.35
C ILE A 158 4.69 5.94 -0.13
N TRP A 159 5.08 4.67 0.05
CA TRP A 159 4.54 3.80 1.10
C TRP A 159 5.69 3.21 1.91
N ALA A 160 5.53 3.19 3.23
CA ALA A 160 6.36 2.36 4.08
C ALA A 160 5.75 0.96 4.11
N VAL A 161 6.50 -0.03 3.64
CA VAL A 161 6.15 -1.45 3.69
C VAL A 161 6.94 -2.08 4.82
N ILE A 162 6.23 -2.73 5.75
CA ILE A 162 6.78 -3.24 7.00
C ILE A 162 6.87 -4.75 6.92
N ASP A 163 8.06 -5.31 7.12
CA ASP A 163 8.27 -6.75 7.13
C ASP A 163 7.87 -7.41 8.46
N GLN A 164 7.93 -8.74 8.53
CA GLN A 164 7.59 -9.49 9.74
C GLN A 164 8.50 -9.22 10.96
N HIS A 165 9.65 -8.58 10.76
CA HIS A 165 10.60 -8.22 11.80
C HIS A 165 10.47 -6.75 12.20
N GLY A 166 9.57 -6.00 11.56
CA GLY A 166 9.34 -4.58 11.83
C GLY A 166 10.29 -3.65 11.09
N ASN A 167 11.10 -4.14 10.14
CA ASN A 167 11.88 -3.24 9.30
C ASN A 167 10.98 -2.56 8.29
N GLU A 168 11.19 -1.25 8.11
CA GLU A 168 10.46 -0.45 7.14
C GLU A 168 11.24 -0.27 5.85
N HIS A 169 10.55 -0.50 4.74
CA HIS A 169 11.07 -0.35 3.39
C HIS A 169 10.23 0.70 2.66
N LEU A 170 10.85 1.81 2.26
CA LEU A 170 10.14 2.88 1.57
C LEU A 170 10.05 2.55 0.09
N ILE A 171 8.82 2.44 -0.42
CA ILE A 171 8.55 2.07 -1.80
C ILE A 171 7.76 3.18 -2.47
N LYS A 172 8.32 3.71 -3.55
CA LYS A 172 7.67 4.69 -4.42
C LYS A 172 7.11 3.98 -5.64
N PHE A 173 5.80 4.05 -5.84
CA PHE A 173 5.13 3.54 -7.04
C PHE A 173 5.02 4.62 -8.12
N LEU A 174 5.30 4.22 -9.35
CA LEU A 174 5.32 5.08 -10.53
C LEU A 174 4.54 4.37 -11.64
N PRO A 175 3.45 4.93 -12.18
CA PRO A 175 2.85 4.36 -13.37
C PRO A 175 3.74 4.67 -14.58
N GLU A 176 3.89 3.67 -15.44
CA GLU A 176 4.70 3.77 -16.64
C GLU A 176 3.99 4.61 -17.71
N GLU A 177 4.72 5.49 -18.41
CA GLU A 177 4.12 6.60 -19.16
C GLU A 177 3.22 6.18 -20.33
N ASN A 178 3.34 4.94 -20.83
CA ASN A 178 2.56 4.45 -21.98
C ASN A 178 2.08 3.00 -21.81
N SER A 179 2.07 2.47 -20.60
CA SER A 179 1.68 1.08 -20.34
C SER A 179 0.69 0.98 -19.19
N SER A 180 0.02 -0.17 -19.08
CA SER A 180 -0.77 -0.52 -17.90
C SER A 180 0.08 -0.93 -16.69
N ALA A 181 1.41 -0.95 -16.84
CA ALA A 181 2.30 -1.40 -15.79
C ALA A 181 2.51 -0.34 -14.71
N ILE A 182 2.71 -0.86 -13.51
CA ILE A 182 3.20 -0.11 -12.36
C ILE A 182 4.68 -0.48 -12.22
N ARG A 183 5.53 0.54 -12.13
CA ARG A 183 6.93 0.39 -11.71
C ARG A 183 7.06 0.84 -10.26
N PHE A 184 8.12 0.41 -9.60
CA PHE A 184 8.46 0.90 -8.27
C PHE A 184 9.96 1.10 -8.12
N THR A 185 10.33 1.89 -7.12
CA THR A 185 11.70 2.08 -6.64
C THR A 185 11.71 2.09 -5.13
N THR A 186 12.75 1.55 -4.51
CA THR A 186 12.98 1.67 -3.07
C THR A 186 13.70 2.98 -2.78
N GLN A 187 13.38 3.63 -1.66
CA GLN A 187 14.08 4.81 -1.18
C GLN A 187 14.90 4.42 0.06
N LEU A 188 16.17 4.82 0.05
CA LEU A 188 17.08 4.73 1.20
C LEU A 188 16.88 5.95 2.12
#